data_AF-A0A6B3G9H0-F1
#
_entry.id   AF-A0A6B3G9H0-F1
#
_cell.length_a   1.000
_cell.length_b   1.000
_cell.length_c   1.000
_cell.angle_alpha   90.00
_cell.angle_beta   90.00
_cell.angle_gamma   90.00
#
_symmetry.space_group_name_H-M   'P 1'
#
loop_
_entity.id
_entity.type
_entity.pdbx_description
1 polymer ?
#
loop_
_entity_poly.entity_id
_entity_poly.type
_entity_poly.pdbx_seq_one_letter_code
_entity_poly.pdbx_strand_id
1 'polypeptide(L)' 'QDRGGWTVRETSEHFAAYASHVVERLGDRVKDWATLNEPLCSAWIGHLEGRMAPGLTDLTAAVRASYHLHLGH' A
#
# COMPACT_ATOMS: atom_id res chain seq x y z
N GLN A 1 7.21 5.91 -6.81
CA GLN A 1 8.07 6.17 -5.63
C GLN A 1 8.59 7.59 -5.59
N ASP A 2 8.62 8.29 -6.72
CA ASP A 2 9.10 9.68 -6.84
C ASP A 2 8.42 10.68 -5.89
N ARG A 3 7.20 10.40 -5.44
CA ARG A 3 6.42 11.20 -4.48
C ARG A 3 6.42 10.65 -3.04
N GLY A 4 7.30 9.69 -2.72
CA GLY A 4 7.44 9.06 -1.40
C GLY A 4 6.71 7.72 -1.22
N GLY A 5 5.83 7.34 -2.17
CA GLY A 5 5.15 6.04 -2.14
C GLY A 5 4.39 5.79 -0.83
N TRP A 6 4.41 4.56 -0.32
CA TRP A 6 3.67 4.22 0.91
C TRP A 6 4.14 4.95 2.17
N THR A 7 5.28 5.64 2.14
CA THR A 7 5.74 6.43 3.29
C THR A 7 4.95 7.72 3.52
N VAL A 8 4.13 8.15 2.55
CA VAL A 8 3.27 9.35 2.64
C VAL A 8 1.79 8.99 2.70
N ARG A 9 1.03 9.71 3.52
CA ARG A 9 -0.40 9.48 3.75
C ARG A 9 -1.24 9.59 2.48
N GLU A 10 -0.85 10.48 1.58
CA GLU A 10 -1.52 10.71 0.30
C GLU A 10 -1.66 9.42 -0.52
N THR A 11 -0.74 8.46 -0.38
CA THR A 11 -0.81 7.18 -1.09
C THR A 11 -2.01 6.32 -0.64
N SER A 12 -2.42 6.38 0.63
CA SER A 12 -3.65 5.72 1.09
C SER A 12 -4.89 6.36 0.46
N GLU A 13 -4.89 7.68 0.26
CA GLU A 13 -5.99 8.42 -0.37
C GLU A 13 -6.07 8.10 -1.88
N HIS A 14 -4.92 8.02 -2.56
CA HIS A 14 -4.84 7.54 -3.94
C HIS A 14 -5.32 6.09 -4.06
N PHE A 15 -5.01 5.23 -3.09
CA PHE A 15 -5.52 3.86 -3.07
C PHE A 15 -7.05 3.83 -2.90
N ALA A 16 -7.63 4.66 -2.04
CA ALA A 16 -9.08 4.75 -1.88
C ALA A 16 -9.78 5.23 -3.17
N ALA A 17 -9.20 6.20 -3.89
CA ALA A 17 -9.72 6.64 -5.18
C ALA A 17 -9.64 5.53 -6.24
N TYR A 18 -8.51 4.83 -6.31
CA TYR A 18 -8.35 3.65 -7.18
C TYR A 18 -9.39 2.56 -6.86
N ALA A 19 -9.51 2.16 -5.59
CA ALA A 19 -10.46 1.15 -5.16
C ALA A 19 -11.91 1.53 -5.50
N SER A 20 -12.27 2.80 -5.33
CA SER A 20 -13.59 3.33 -5.69
C SER A 20 -13.91 3.13 -7.17
N HIS A 21 -12.97 3.46 -8.08
CA HIS A 21 -13.15 3.23 -9.51
C HIS A 21 -13.24 1.74 -9.88
N VAL A 22 -12.47 0.88 -9.21
CA VAL A 22 -12.51 -0.56 -9.43
C VAL A 22 -13.86 -1.13 -9.01
N VAL A 23 -14.37 -0.75 -7.84
CA VAL A 23 -15.68 -1.20 -7.33
C VAL A 23 -16.82 -0.67 -8.18
N GLU A 24 -16.76 0.58 -8.65
CA GLU A 24 -17.74 1.15 -9.58
C GLU A 24 -17.89 0.28 -10.84
N ARG A 25 -16.78 -0.28 -11.34
CA ARG A 25 -16.76 -1.02 -12.61
C ARG A 25 -16.99 -2.53 -12.48
N LEU A 26 -16.66 -3.10 -11.34
CA LEU A 26 -16.61 -4.56 -11.13
C LEU A 26 -17.47 -5.04 -9.94
N GLY A 27 -18.02 -4.14 -9.12
CA GLY A 27 -18.76 -4.48 -7.91
C GLY A 27 -20.06 -5.26 -8.15
N ASP A 28 -20.59 -5.21 -9.37
CA ASP A 28 -21.73 -6.02 -9.79
C ASP A 28 -21.38 -7.52 -9.89
N ARG A 29 -20.11 -7.85 -10.20
CA ARG A 29 -19.63 -9.21 -10.48
C ARG A 29 -18.72 -9.79 -9.41
N VAL A 30 -17.82 -8.99 -8.83
CA VAL A 30 -16.86 -9.45 -7.82
C VAL A 30 -17.49 -9.38 -6.44
N LYS A 31 -17.51 -10.50 -5.71
CA LYS A 31 -18.13 -10.63 -4.39
C LYS A 31 -17.14 -10.65 -3.25
N ASP A 32 -15.95 -11.20 -3.50
CA ASP A 32 -14.87 -11.28 -2.51
C ASP A 32 -13.76 -10.31 -2.89
N TRP A 33 -13.37 -9.47 -1.93
CA TRP A 33 -12.36 -8.44 -2.13
C TRP A 33 -11.22 -8.62 -1.15
N ALA A 34 -10.00 -8.65 -1.67
CA ALA A 34 -8.79 -8.47 -0.88
C ALA A 34 -8.21 -7.11 -1.25
N THR A 35 -8.18 -6.16 -0.31
CA THR A 35 -7.65 -4.82 -0.57
C THR A 35 -6.13 -4.85 -0.72
N LEU A 36 -5.45 -5.56 0.18
CA LEU A 36 -4.00 -5.72 0.18
C LEU A 36 -3.61 -7.19 0.32
N ASN A 37 -2.58 -7.59 -0.43
CA ASN A 37 -1.87 -8.84 -0.22
C ASN A 37 -0.57 -8.58 0.53
N GLU A 38 -0.31 -9.33 1.59
CA GLU A 38 0.94 -9.33 2.36
C GLU A 38 1.53 -7.93 2.63
N PRO A 39 0.87 -7.06 3.43
CA PRO A 39 1.42 -5.76 3.78
C PRO A 39 2.83 -5.82 4.39
N LEU A 40 3.18 -6.94 5.04
CA LEU A 40 4.51 -7.17 5.57
C LEU A 40 5.59 -7.09 4.49
N CYS A 41 5.39 -7.75 3.36
CA CYS A 41 6.34 -7.76 2.25
C CYS A 41 6.54 -6.35 1.69
N SER A 42 5.44 -5.63 1.44
CA SER A 42 5.47 -4.28 0.87
C SER A 42 6.03 -3.22 1.83
N ALA A 43 5.77 -3.34 3.13
CA ALA A 43 6.26 -2.40 4.13
C ALA A 43 7.67 -2.78 4.62
N TRP A 44 7.82 -3.93 5.27
CA TRP A 44 9.02 -4.28 6.03
C TRP A 44 10.12 -4.82 5.12
N ILE A 45 9.83 -5.77 4.24
CA ILE A 45 10.86 -6.31 3.33
C ILE A 45 11.28 -5.24 2.31
N GLY A 46 10.33 -4.40 1.88
CA GLY A 46 10.56 -3.31 0.93
C GLY A 46 11.24 -2.06 1.50
N HIS A 47 10.97 -1.70 2.75
CA HIS A 47 11.45 -0.45 3.35
C HIS A 47 12.40 -0.61 4.55
N LEU A 48 12.52 -1.79 5.15
CA LEU A 48 13.50 -2.08 6.23
C LEU A 48 14.60 -3.03 5.76
N GLU A 49 14.26 -4.16 5.14
CA GLU A 49 15.26 -5.15 4.69
C GLU A 49 15.91 -4.78 3.35
N GLY A 50 15.28 -3.92 2.55
CA GLY A 50 15.72 -3.52 1.22
C GLY A 50 15.74 -4.66 0.18
N ARG A 51 15.07 -5.78 0.47
CA ARG A 51 15.07 -7.00 -0.37
C ARG A 51 13.96 -7.03 -1.41
N MET A 52 12.98 -6.14 -1.29
CA MET A 52 11.93 -5.90 -2.28
C MET A 52 11.90 -4.42 -2.61
N ALA A 53 11.21 -4.05 -3.69
CA ALA A 53 10.95 -2.65 -3.98
C ALA A 53 10.25 -1.96 -2.78
N PRO A 54 10.56 -0.68 -2.47
CA PRO A 54 11.51 0.19 -3.16
C PRO A 54 12.99 -0.07 -2.90
N GLY A 55 13.35 -1.01 -2.02
CA GLY A 55 14.73 -1.36 -1.72
C GLY A 55 15.36 -0.46 -0.66
N LEU A 56 14.54 0.11 0.24
CA LEU A 56 15.03 0.98 1.32
C LEU A 56 15.40 0.16 2.55
N THR A 57 16.31 0.71 3.34
CA THR A 57 16.76 0.16 4.62
C THR A 57 16.57 1.19 5.74
N ASP A 58 15.32 1.58 5.98
CA ASP A 58 14.91 2.64 6.92
C ASP A 58 13.69 2.21 7.75
N LEU A 59 13.89 2.06 9.07
CA LEU A 59 12.82 1.68 10.01
C LEU A 59 11.67 2.69 10.05
N THR A 60 11.95 3.99 9.96
CA THR A 60 10.91 5.02 9.95
C THR A 60 10.08 4.91 8.68
N ALA A 61 10.72 4.67 7.53
CA ALA A 61 10.04 4.44 6.27
C ALA A 61 9.16 3.17 6.34
N ALA A 62 9.65 2.07 6.92
CA ALA A 62 8.91 0.83 7.09
C ALA A 62 7.68 0.98 7.98
N VAL A 63 7.81 1.65 9.13
CA VAL A 63 6.67 1.90 10.04
C VAL A 63 5.62 2.78 9.36
N ARG A 64 6.04 3.85 8.66
CA ARG A 64 5.12 4.71 7.91
C ARG A 64 4.42 3.95 6.78
N ALA A 65 5.17 3.17 6.01
CA ALA A 65 4.61 2.34 4.94
C ALA A 65 3.60 1.32 5.48
N SER A 66 3.91 0.65 6.59
CA SER A 66 3.00 -0.30 7.26
C SER A 66 1.71 0.40 7.72
N TYR A 67 1.84 1.57 8.34
CA TYR A 67 0.69 2.35 8.80
C TYR A 67 -0.21 2.79 7.63
N HIS A 68 0.36 3.34 6.55
CA HIS A 68 -0.44 3.82 5.42
C HIS A 68 -1.04 2.71 4.57
N LEU A 69 -0.38 1.54 4.47
CA LEU A 69 -0.99 0.35 3.91
C LEU A 69 -2.24 -0.03 4.73
N HIS A 70 -2.12 -0.12 6.06
CA HIS A 70 -3.27 -0.45 6.91
C HIS A 70 -4.36 0.63 6.95
N LEU A 71 -4.00 1.90 6.79
CA LEU A 71 -4.98 2.98 6.65
C LEU A 71 -5.78 2.87 5.34
N GLY A 72 -5.16 2.34 4.29
CA GLY A 72 -5.83 2.12 2.99
C GLY A 72 -6.65 0.84 2.91
N HIS A 73 -6.50 -0.08 3.87
CA HIS A 73 -7.29 -1.32 3.96
C HIS A 73 -8.70 -1.03 4.45
#